data_AF-R7NHU5-F1
#
_entry.id   AF-R7NHU5-F1
#
_cell.length_a   1.000
_cell.length_b   1.000
_cell.length_c   1.000
_cell.angle_alpha   90.00
_cell.angle_beta   90.00
_cell.angle_gamma   90.00
#
_symmetry.space_group_name_H-M   'P 1'
#
loop_
_entity.id
_entity.type
_entity.pdbx_description
1 polymer ?
#
loop_
_entity_poly.entity_id
_entity_poly.type
_entity_poly.pdbx_seq_one_letter_code
_entity_poly.pdbx_strand_id
1 'polypeptide(L)'
;MIYNGESTATTGTDTQISTSVYNASYNDNAYVGYMYGSTGANSYAATHANNNPSIIKGVLDSWYQTNIVNKGYGDKVSKEAGFCNDRRIAGENETFWNSDTKKGYGTNITAYAPFSRFLTTGGGWASKQNPTLKCSQLSSDMFTPGTSSKGNKKLSSPVGLITADEVVYAGGKGGTNNTSYYLYTGQNYWTMSPYYVNSNGNAGVFYVHSGGGLNLNRVDLTNGVRPVINIANDVEITGSGTSDDPYIVEGAE
;
A
#
# COMPACT_ATOMS: atom_id res chain seq x y z
N MET A 1 4.37 -8.05 9.20
CA MET A 1 5.48 -8.74 8.53
C MET A 1 5.34 -8.56 7.03
N ILE A 2 6.40 -8.13 6.35
CA ILE A 2 6.45 -8.00 4.89
C ILE A 2 7.21 -9.19 4.30
N TYR A 3 6.74 -9.72 3.17
CA TYR A 3 7.41 -10.79 2.45
C TYR A 3 8.81 -10.38 1.99
N ASN A 4 9.78 -11.30 2.11
CA ASN A 4 11.16 -11.11 1.69
C ASN A 4 11.75 -12.34 0.96
N GLY A 5 10.91 -13.14 0.30
CA GLY A 5 11.37 -14.30 -0.46
C GLY A 5 11.34 -15.61 0.30
N GLU A 6 11.81 -16.65 -0.39
CA GLU A 6 12.00 -18.01 0.14
C GLU A 6 13.45 -18.23 0.60
N SER A 7 14.30 -17.20 0.52
CA SER A 7 15.71 -17.24 0.90
C SER A 7 16.04 -16.08 1.84
N THR A 8 17.27 -16.05 2.36
CA THR A 8 17.80 -14.94 3.16
C THR A 8 18.24 -13.74 2.31
N ALA A 9 17.99 -13.77 1.00
CA ALA A 9 18.31 -12.65 0.12
C ALA A 9 17.53 -11.39 0.53
N THR A 10 18.25 -10.30 0.74
CA THR A 10 17.66 -9.00 1.11
C THR A 10 17.44 -8.09 -0.10
N THR A 11 17.95 -8.47 -1.27
CA THR A 11 17.82 -7.72 -2.52
C THR A 11 17.58 -8.66 -3.70
N GLY A 12 17.12 -8.11 -4.82
CA GLY A 12 16.82 -8.85 -6.04
C GLY A 12 15.36 -9.27 -6.14
N THR A 13 15.03 -9.97 -7.23
CA THR A 13 13.66 -10.37 -7.58
C THR A 13 13.06 -11.39 -6.62
N ASP A 14 13.88 -12.09 -5.84
CA ASP A 14 13.40 -13.08 -4.88
C ASP A 14 12.68 -12.43 -3.68
N THR A 15 12.88 -11.12 -3.45
CA THR A 15 12.24 -10.36 -2.36
C THR A 15 10.76 -10.03 -2.61
N GLN A 16 10.21 -10.44 -3.75
CA GLN A 16 8.84 -10.18 -4.21
C GLN A 16 8.22 -11.47 -4.76
N ILE A 17 6.91 -11.61 -4.64
CA ILE A 17 6.22 -12.85 -5.05
C ILE A 17 6.03 -12.93 -6.57
N SER A 18 6.00 -11.78 -7.22
CA SER A 18 5.80 -11.60 -8.66
C SER A 18 5.92 -10.10 -8.99
N THR A 19 5.69 -9.77 -10.27
CA THR A 19 5.36 -8.41 -10.69
C THR A 19 3.91 -8.34 -11.13
N SER A 20 3.29 -7.18 -10.96
CA SER A 20 1.91 -6.93 -11.38
C SER A 20 1.69 -5.44 -11.64
N VAL A 21 0.67 -5.15 -12.43
CA VAL A 21 0.02 -3.82 -12.39
C VAL A 21 -0.77 -3.68 -11.08
N TYR A 22 -0.96 -2.45 -10.63
CA TYR A 22 -1.85 -2.18 -9.49
C TYR A 22 -3.31 -2.34 -9.91
N ASN A 23 -3.68 -1.72 -11.04
CA ASN A 23 -4.97 -1.86 -11.74
C ASN A 23 -4.75 -1.84 -13.25
N ALA A 24 -5.57 -2.53 -14.05
CA ALA A 24 -5.37 -2.59 -15.52
C ALA A 24 -5.65 -1.24 -16.22
N SER A 25 -6.45 -0.39 -15.61
CA SER A 25 -6.80 0.93 -16.14
C SER A 25 -6.36 2.01 -15.16
N TYR A 26 -6.13 3.20 -15.69
CA TYR A 26 -5.59 4.33 -14.93
C TYR A 26 -6.44 5.59 -15.04
N ASN A 27 -7.45 5.60 -15.91
CA ASN A 27 -8.18 6.80 -16.34
C ASN A 27 -9.39 7.14 -15.44
N ASP A 28 -9.29 6.89 -14.14
CA ASP A 28 -10.34 7.18 -13.16
C ASP A 28 -9.77 7.19 -11.72
N ASN A 29 -10.33 8.02 -10.84
CA ASN A 29 -10.03 8.06 -9.40
C ASN A 29 -10.33 6.72 -8.69
N ALA A 30 -11.18 5.86 -9.24
CA ALA A 30 -11.39 4.51 -8.75
C ALA A 30 -10.06 3.72 -8.66
N TYR A 31 -9.17 3.89 -9.64
CA TYR A 31 -8.03 2.99 -9.82
C TYR A 31 -6.84 3.24 -8.89
N VAL A 32 -6.84 4.28 -8.05
CA VAL A 32 -5.85 4.42 -6.98
C VAL A 32 -6.13 3.52 -5.76
N GLY A 33 -7.28 2.82 -5.76
CA GLY A 33 -7.73 2.00 -4.65
C GLY A 33 -7.26 0.55 -4.69
N TYR A 34 -6.87 0.02 -3.52
CA TYR A 34 -6.66 -1.40 -3.26
C TYR A 34 -7.92 -2.23 -3.54
N MET A 35 -9.07 -1.65 -3.25
CA MET A 35 -10.37 -1.99 -3.84
C MET A 35 -11.02 -0.70 -4.30
N TYR A 36 -12.00 -0.76 -5.19
CA TYR A 36 -12.67 0.41 -5.75
C TYR A 36 -14.17 0.20 -5.94
N GLY A 37 -14.90 1.29 -6.16
CA GLY A 37 -16.33 1.28 -6.45
C GLY A 37 -16.60 1.34 -7.95
N SER A 38 -17.47 2.24 -8.38
CA SER A 38 -17.84 2.41 -9.79
C SER A 38 -16.91 3.38 -10.51
N THR A 39 -16.43 2.99 -11.69
CA THR A 39 -15.75 3.88 -12.64
C THR A 39 -16.76 4.81 -13.32
N GLY A 40 -16.35 6.01 -13.72
CA GLY A 40 -17.25 6.99 -14.32
C GLY A 40 -18.29 7.56 -13.34
N ALA A 41 -18.11 7.33 -12.04
CA ALA A 41 -18.99 7.87 -11.02
C ALA A 41 -18.85 9.39 -10.89
N ASN A 42 -19.93 10.03 -10.45
CA ASN A 42 -20.01 11.48 -10.21
C ASN A 42 -19.95 11.85 -8.72
N SER A 43 -19.54 10.90 -7.86
CA SER A 43 -19.38 11.13 -6.42
C SER A 43 -18.23 10.32 -5.84
N TYR A 44 -17.62 10.86 -4.78
CA TYR A 44 -16.54 10.22 -4.03
C TYR A 44 -16.99 8.87 -3.46
N ALA A 45 -18.17 8.84 -2.83
CA ALA A 45 -18.71 7.63 -2.19
C ALA A 45 -18.90 6.48 -3.18
N ALA A 46 -19.44 6.74 -4.37
CA ALA A 46 -19.61 5.72 -5.40
C ALA A 46 -18.27 5.24 -5.98
N THR A 47 -17.29 6.13 -6.14
CA THR A 47 -15.94 5.81 -6.64
C THR A 47 -15.16 4.91 -5.67
N HIS A 48 -15.37 5.11 -4.36
CA HIS A 48 -14.62 4.44 -3.29
C HIS A 48 -15.44 3.43 -2.48
N ALA A 49 -16.52 2.89 -3.06
CA ALA A 49 -17.43 1.95 -2.37
C ALA A 49 -16.81 0.57 -2.04
N ASN A 50 -15.63 0.23 -2.58
CA ASN A 50 -14.92 -1.03 -2.35
C ASN A 50 -15.74 -2.28 -2.69
N ASN A 51 -16.37 -2.29 -3.85
CA ASN A 51 -17.13 -3.41 -4.36
C ASN A 51 -16.32 -4.28 -5.33
N ASN A 52 -15.24 -3.73 -5.90
CA ASN A 52 -14.39 -4.38 -6.88
C ASN A 52 -12.95 -4.49 -6.35
N PRO A 53 -12.32 -5.67 -6.38
CA PRO A 53 -10.91 -5.81 -6.04
C PRO A 53 -10.01 -5.22 -7.14
N SER A 54 -8.87 -4.64 -6.75
CA SER A 54 -7.80 -4.32 -7.70
C SER A 54 -7.11 -5.58 -8.23
N ILE A 55 -6.35 -5.46 -9.32
CA ILE A 55 -5.56 -6.57 -9.85
C ILE A 55 -4.52 -7.03 -8.83
N ILE A 56 -3.81 -6.09 -8.21
CA ILE A 56 -2.79 -6.43 -7.21
C ILE A 56 -3.38 -7.12 -5.98
N LYS A 57 -4.62 -6.78 -5.58
CA LYS A 57 -5.32 -7.50 -4.51
C LYS A 57 -5.53 -8.97 -4.89
N GLY A 58 -5.92 -9.26 -6.13
CA GLY A 58 -6.07 -10.65 -6.60
C GLY A 58 -4.77 -11.47 -6.52
N VAL A 59 -3.63 -10.84 -6.82
CA VAL A 59 -2.29 -11.46 -6.67
C VAL A 59 -2.00 -11.77 -5.19
N LEU A 60 -2.29 -10.81 -4.29
CA LEU A 60 -2.10 -10.97 -2.86
C LEU A 60 -3.02 -12.03 -2.25
N ASP A 61 -4.30 -12.04 -2.64
CA ASP A 61 -5.29 -13.03 -2.18
C ASP A 61 -4.84 -14.45 -2.57
N SER A 62 -4.35 -14.62 -3.81
CA SER A 62 -3.84 -15.92 -4.30
C SER A 62 -2.60 -16.38 -3.54
N TRP A 63 -1.68 -15.47 -3.25
CA TRP A 63 -0.51 -15.76 -2.42
C TRP A 63 -0.91 -16.15 -0.99
N TYR A 64 -1.85 -15.41 -0.38
CA TYR A 64 -2.31 -15.69 0.98
C TYR A 64 -3.01 -17.05 1.07
N GLN A 65 -3.87 -17.39 0.10
CA GLN A 65 -4.52 -18.70 0.04
C GLN A 65 -3.48 -19.82 0.00
N THR A 66 -2.46 -19.69 -0.86
CA THR A 66 -1.45 -20.73 -1.07
C THR A 66 -0.49 -20.88 0.11
N ASN A 67 -0.04 -19.76 0.66
CA ASN A 67 1.08 -19.75 1.62
C ASN A 67 0.66 -19.65 3.08
N ILE A 68 -0.57 -19.23 3.36
CA ILE A 68 -1.08 -19.11 4.72
C ILE A 68 -2.22 -20.11 4.94
N VAL A 69 -3.29 -20.02 4.15
CA VAL A 69 -4.49 -20.85 4.39
C VAL A 69 -4.22 -22.33 4.11
N ASN A 70 -3.70 -22.67 2.93
CA ASN A 70 -3.44 -24.06 2.55
C ASN A 70 -2.38 -24.73 3.44
N LYS A 71 -1.50 -23.94 4.06
CA LYS A 71 -0.50 -24.41 5.01
C LYS A 71 -0.99 -24.46 6.46
N GLY A 72 -2.22 -24.02 6.72
CA GLY A 72 -2.82 -24.07 8.05
C GLY A 72 -2.42 -22.94 9.00
N TYR A 73 -1.68 -21.93 8.54
CA TYR A 73 -1.17 -20.83 9.38
C TYR A 73 -2.17 -19.68 9.60
N GLY A 74 -3.45 -19.90 9.29
CA GLY A 74 -4.48 -18.85 9.37
C GLY A 74 -4.75 -18.34 10.80
N ASP A 75 -4.42 -19.15 11.81
CA ASP A 75 -4.50 -18.78 13.23
C ASP A 75 -3.33 -17.87 13.68
N LYS A 76 -2.21 -17.87 12.94
CA LYS A 76 -1.06 -16.98 13.20
C LYS A 76 -1.27 -15.55 12.68
N VAL A 77 -2.32 -15.31 11.91
CA VAL A 77 -2.62 -14.01 11.31
C VAL A 77 -3.71 -13.28 12.09
N SER A 78 -3.52 -11.98 12.30
CA SER A 78 -4.46 -11.14 13.02
C SER A 78 -5.82 -11.10 12.34
N LYS A 79 -6.87 -11.33 13.13
CA LYS A 79 -8.27 -11.18 12.71
C LYS A 79 -8.83 -9.77 12.92
N GLU A 80 -8.01 -8.87 13.48
CA GLU A 80 -8.40 -7.51 13.86
C GLU A 80 -7.60 -6.41 13.17
N ALA A 81 -6.31 -6.62 12.94
CA ALA A 81 -5.47 -5.63 12.27
C ALA A 81 -5.84 -5.49 10.80
N GLY A 82 -5.58 -4.31 10.24
CA GLY A 82 -5.96 -3.97 8.88
C GLY A 82 -4.89 -3.14 8.17
N PHE A 83 -5.20 -2.74 6.94
CA PHE A 83 -4.32 -1.97 6.07
C PHE A 83 -5.04 -0.71 5.62
N CYS A 84 -4.39 0.45 5.74
CA CYS A 84 -4.98 1.73 5.37
C CYS A 84 -4.58 2.10 3.94
N ASN A 85 -5.56 2.17 3.03
CA ASN A 85 -5.32 2.70 1.69
C ASN A 85 -5.16 4.22 1.70
N ASP A 86 -5.79 4.91 2.65
CA ASP A 86 -5.72 6.37 2.85
C ASP A 86 -6.04 7.23 1.61
N ARG A 87 -7.20 6.98 0.99
CA ARG A 87 -7.72 7.77 -0.14
C ARG A 87 -8.40 9.06 0.26
N ARG A 88 -8.06 9.62 1.43
CA ARG A 88 -8.54 10.93 1.84
C ARG A 88 -8.06 11.95 0.82
N ILE A 89 -8.95 12.82 0.36
CA ILE A 89 -8.57 13.91 -0.53
C ILE A 89 -7.68 14.90 0.25
N ALA A 90 -6.64 15.41 -0.40
CA ALA A 90 -5.81 16.46 0.17
C ALA A 90 -6.60 17.77 0.32
N GLY A 91 -6.39 18.46 1.44
CA GLY A 91 -7.01 19.75 1.73
C GLY A 91 -6.51 20.90 0.85
N GLU A 92 -7.16 22.06 0.99
CA GLU A 92 -6.85 23.26 0.18
C GLU A 92 -5.40 23.73 0.26
N ASN A 93 -4.80 23.68 1.44
CA ASN A 93 -3.42 24.10 1.68
C ASN A 93 -2.43 22.93 1.70
N GLU A 94 -2.88 21.75 1.26
CA GLU A 94 -2.10 20.51 1.28
C GLU A 94 -1.51 20.16 -0.10
N THR A 95 -1.85 20.91 -1.16
CA THR A 95 -1.36 20.66 -2.52
C THR A 95 -0.92 21.95 -3.20
N PHE A 96 0.00 21.83 -4.15
CA PHE A 96 0.45 22.91 -5.03
C PHE A 96 -0.34 23.00 -6.34
N TRP A 97 -1.23 22.04 -6.57
CA TRP A 97 -2.05 22.01 -7.78
C TRP A 97 -3.25 22.95 -7.65
N ASN A 98 -3.11 24.14 -8.23
CA ASN A 98 -4.23 25.09 -8.35
C ASN A 98 -5.42 24.52 -9.13
N SER A 99 -5.19 23.50 -9.96
CA SER A 99 -6.23 22.80 -10.73
C SER A 99 -6.82 21.58 -9.99
N ASP A 100 -6.38 21.30 -8.76
CA ASP A 100 -6.98 20.22 -7.96
C ASP A 100 -8.45 20.54 -7.69
N THR A 101 -9.31 19.64 -8.14
CA THR A 101 -10.76 19.79 -8.02
C THR A 101 -11.28 19.34 -6.66
N LYS A 102 -10.47 18.59 -5.88
CA LYS A 102 -10.78 18.05 -4.56
C LYS A 102 -12.02 17.13 -4.57
N LYS A 103 -12.21 16.40 -5.67
CA LYS A 103 -13.41 15.58 -5.90
C LYS A 103 -13.23 14.09 -5.65
N GLY A 104 -12.11 13.51 -6.07
CA GLY A 104 -11.88 12.07 -5.92
C GLY A 104 -12.89 11.17 -6.64
N TYR A 105 -13.35 11.57 -7.83
CA TYR A 105 -14.23 10.73 -8.66
C TYR A 105 -14.05 11.02 -10.16
N GLY A 106 -14.34 10.04 -11.00
CA GLY A 106 -14.20 10.17 -12.45
C GLY A 106 -12.77 10.52 -12.84
N THR A 107 -12.59 11.39 -13.84
CA THR A 107 -11.28 11.88 -14.30
C THR A 107 -10.84 13.19 -13.62
N ASN A 108 -11.54 13.61 -12.56
CA ASN A 108 -11.24 14.87 -11.91
C ASN A 108 -9.85 14.86 -11.29
N ILE A 109 -9.08 15.93 -11.52
CA ILE A 109 -7.75 16.13 -10.93
C ILE A 109 -7.91 16.13 -9.41
N THR A 110 -7.20 15.22 -8.74
CA THR A 110 -7.32 15.01 -7.29
C THR A 110 -5.95 14.63 -6.73
N ALA A 111 -5.46 15.37 -5.74
CA ALA A 111 -4.38 14.91 -4.89
C ALA A 111 -4.95 14.17 -3.66
N TYR A 112 -4.30 13.08 -3.26
CA TYR A 112 -4.67 12.30 -2.07
C TYR A 112 -3.77 12.62 -0.88
N ALA A 113 -4.19 12.35 0.34
CA ALA A 113 -3.48 12.74 1.56
C ALA A 113 -2.01 12.27 1.65
N PRO A 114 -1.63 11.07 1.16
CA PRO A 114 -0.21 10.69 1.17
C PRO A 114 0.66 11.61 0.29
N PHE A 115 0.13 12.16 -0.80
CA PHE A 115 0.83 13.17 -1.62
C PHE A 115 1.24 14.38 -0.79
N SER A 116 0.30 14.93 -0.02
CA SER A 116 0.53 16.16 0.73
C SER A 116 1.48 16.00 1.92
N ARG A 117 1.63 14.77 2.43
CA ARG A 117 2.59 14.47 3.51
C ARG A 117 4.05 14.52 3.07
N PHE A 118 4.30 14.32 1.79
CA PHE A 118 5.66 14.06 1.28
C PHE A 118 6.17 15.12 0.31
N LEU A 119 5.28 15.96 -0.23
CA LEU A 119 5.62 17.03 -1.17
C LEU A 119 5.48 18.41 -0.53
N THR A 120 6.24 19.36 -1.08
CA THR A 120 6.07 20.78 -0.78
C THR A 120 4.90 21.36 -1.57
N THR A 121 4.40 22.51 -1.12
CA THR A 121 3.45 23.33 -1.87
C THR A 121 4.07 24.01 -3.12
N GLY A 122 5.33 23.71 -3.46
CA GLY A 122 5.97 24.11 -4.71
C GLY A 122 6.20 22.95 -5.69
N GLY A 123 5.74 21.74 -5.36
CA GLY A 123 5.82 20.56 -6.24
C GLY A 123 7.11 19.76 -6.22
N GLY A 124 7.99 20.03 -5.27
CA GLY A 124 9.15 19.19 -4.98
C GLY A 124 8.88 18.22 -3.82
N TRP A 125 9.78 17.26 -3.63
CA TRP A 125 9.80 16.46 -2.41
C TRP A 125 10.15 17.33 -1.20
N ALA A 126 9.43 17.16 -0.10
CA ALA A 126 9.70 17.90 1.13
C ALA A 126 11.00 17.42 1.79
N SER A 127 11.82 18.37 2.26
CA SER A 127 13.03 18.07 3.03
C SER A 127 12.71 17.33 4.33
N LYS A 128 11.58 17.67 4.96
CA LYS A 128 10.97 16.95 6.07
C LYS A 128 9.62 16.39 5.61
N GLN A 129 9.55 15.06 5.52
CA GLN A 129 8.33 14.32 5.22
C GLN A 129 7.58 14.05 6.53
N ASN A 130 6.24 14.11 6.50
CA ASN A 130 5.40 14.02 7.70
C ASN A 130 4.51 12.76 7.66
N PRO A 131 5.08 11.55 7.72
CA PRO A 131 4.29 10.32 7.68
C PRO A 131 3.38 10.17 8.90
N THR A 132 2.35 9.33 8.77
CA THR A 132 1.47 8.96 9.87
C THR A 132 1.03 7.50 9.80
N LEU A 133 0.91 6.86 10.97
CA LEU A 133 0.29 5.54 11.09
C LEU A 133 -1.24 5.61 11.32
N LYS A 134 -1.81 6.82 11.29
CA LYS A 134 -3.25 7.02 11.50
C LYS A 134 -4.00 6.88 10.18
N CYS A 135 -5.07 6.08 10.20
CA CYS A 135 -6.02 6.01 9.10
C CYS A 135 -7.21 6.92 9.39
N SER A 136 -7.35 8.03 8.66
CA SER A 136 -8.43 8.99 8.93
C SER A 136 -9.82 8.52 8.52
N GLN A 137 -9.91 7.54 7.60
CA GLN A 137 -11.17 7.06 7.05
C GLN A 137 -11.40 5.59 7.41
N LEU A 138 -11.75 5.32 8.66
CA LEU A 138 -11.88 3.95 9.16
C LEU A 138 -12.96 3.14 8.42
N SER A 139 -14.11 3.74 8.10
CA SER A 139 -15.23 3.01 7.48
C SER A 139 -15.05 2.72 6.00
N SER A 140 -14.18 3.46 5.29
CA SER A 140 -13.93 3.26 3.85
C SER A 140 -12.54 2.74 3.52
N ASP A 141 -11.50 3.14 4.24
CA ASP A 141 -10.10 2.92 3.82
C ASP A 141 -9.27 2.09 4.78
N MET A 142 -9.77 1.81 5.99
CA MET A 142 -9.17 0.80 6.86
C MET A 142 -9.71 -0.58 6.47
N PHE A 143 -8.97 -1.28 5.61
CA PHE A 143 -9.31 -2.62 5.15
C PHE A 143 -9.00 -3.63 6.25
N THR A 144 -10.04 -4.30 6.75
CA THR A 144 -9.94 -5.28 7.85
C THR A 144 -10.63 -6.60 7.48
N PRO A 145 -10.28 -7.70 8.16
CA PRO A 145 -10.98 -8.98 8.00
C PRO A 145 -12.46 -8.86 8.35
N GLY A 146 -13.30 -9.71 7.75
CA GLY A 146 -14.76 -9.70 7.96
C GLY A 146 -15.18 -9.83 9.43
N THR A 147 -14.39 -10.53 10.25
CA THR A 147 -14.62 -10.75 11.68
C THR A 147 -14.14 -9.61 12.56
N SER A 148 -13.42 -8.61 12.02
CA SER A 148 -12.86 -7.54 12.83
C SER A 148 -13.94 -6.67 13.47
N SER A 149 -13.63 -6.17 14.66
CA SER A 149 -14.38 -5.14 15.38
C SER A 149 -14.32 -3.75 14.74
N LYS A 150 -13.36 -3.49 13.83
CA LYS A 150 -13.07 -2.15 13.26
C LYS A 150 -12.93 -2.20 11.74
N GLY A 151 -12.79 -1.02 11.13
CA GLY A 151 -12.54 -0.87 9.70
C GLY A 151 -13.75 -1.16 8.83
N ASN A 152 -13.51 -1.37 7.53
CA ASN A 152 -14.55 -1.58 6.52
C ASN A 152 -14.94 -3.06 6.32
N LYS A 153 -14.21 -4.00 6.94
CA LYS A 153 -14.48 -5.45 6.92
C LYS A 153 -14.49 -6.08 5.51
N LYS A 154 -13.81 -5.46 4.53
CA LYS A 154 -13.79 -5.88 3.12
C LYS A 154 -12.66 -6.86 2.77
N LEU A 155 -11.75 -7.20 3.70
CA LEU A 155 -10.71 -8.17 3.43
C LEU A 155 -11.22 -9.61 3.57
N SER A 156 -11.37 -10.27 2.43
CA SER A 156 -11.51 -11.73 2.35
C SER A 156 -10.24 -12.44 2.86
N SER A 157 -9.07 -11.95 2.46
CA SER A 157 -7.76 -12.40 2.90
C SER A 157 -7.09 -11.28 3.70
N PRO A 158 -6.68 -11.52 4.96
CA PRO A 158 -5.95 -10.57 5.83
C PRO A 158 -4.52 -10.20 5.34
N VAL A 159 -4.40 -9.75 4.09
CA VAL A 159 -3.16 -9.37 3.43
C VAL A 159 -3.31 -8.01 2.74
N GLY A 160 -2.22 -7.24 2.73
CA GLY A 160 -2.15 -5.95 2.07
C GLY A 160 -0.75 -5.67 1.52
N LEU A 161 -0.48 -4.39 1.29
CA LEU A 161 0.83 -3.87 0.90
C LEU A 161 1.32 -2.91 1.99
N ILE A 162 2.63 -2.67 2.02
CA ILE A 162 3.21 -1.61 2.83
C ILE A 162 2.69 -0.25 2.38
N THR A 163 2.49 0.69 3.29
CA THR A 163 2.12 2.06 2.97
C THR A 163 3.34 2.93 2.69
N ALA A 164 3.16 4.03 1.97
CA ALA A 164 4.23 5.01 1.79
C ALA A 164 4.69 5.61 3.12
N ASP A 165 3.79 5.82 4.08
CA ASP A 165 4.12 6.29 5.42
C ASP A 165 5.04 5.33 6.18
N GLU A 166 4.75 4.03 6.14
CA GLU A 166 5.62 3.01 6.72
C GLU A 166 6.98 2.95 6.02
N VAL A 167 7.03 3.14 4.70
CA VAL A 167 8.30 3.27 3.97
C VAL A 167 9.12 4.46 4.48
N VAL A 168 8.48 5.61 4.74
CA VAL A 168 9.19 6.77 5.31
C VAL A 168 9.67 6.51 6.72
N TYR A 169 8.85 5.90 7.58
CA TYR A 169 9.27 5.52 8.93
C TYR A 169 10.45 4.54 8.92
N ALA A 170 10.50 3.63 7.95
CA ALA A 170 11.59 2.69 7.78
C ALA A 170 12.91 3.33 7.29
N GLY A 171 12.88 4.57 6.79
CA GLY A 171 14.05 5.30 6.30
C GLY A 171 14.06 5.58 4.79
N GLY A 172 13.06 5.10 4.04
CA GLY A 172 12.84 5.51 2.66
C GLY A 172 12.44 6.99 2.62
N LYS A 173 12.73 7.69 1.51
CA LYS A 173 12.37 9.10 1.39
C LYS A 173 12.12 9.47 -0.06
N GLY A 174 11.16 10.35 -0.29
CA GLY A 174 10.94 10.92 -1.61
C GLY A 174 12.09 11.84 -2.04
N GLY A 175 12.54 11.71 -3.29
CA GLY A 175 13.59 12.55 -3.86
C GLY A 175 15.02 12.25 -3.36
N THR A 176 15.21 11.16 -2.61
CA THR A 176 16.52 10.72 -2.14
C THR A 176 16.59 9.20 -2.16
N ASN A 177 17.66 8.65 -2.72
CA ASN A 177 17.93 7.22 -2.64
C ASN A 177 18.44 6.88 -1.24
N ASN A 178 18.00 5.75 -0.70
CA ASN A 178 18.52 5.18 0.52
C ASN A 178 18.63 3.67 0.35
N THR A 179 19.84 3.14 0.32
CA THR A 179 20.07 1.71 0.11
C THR A 179 20.44 0.98 1.40
N SER A 180 20.39 1.66 2.55
CA SER A 180 20.87 1.13 3.85
C SER A 180 19.75 0.79 4.83
N TYR A 181 18.50 0.69 4.36
CA TYR A 181 17.33 0.40 5.19
C TYR A 181 16.66 -0.91 4.77
N TYR A 182 15.98 -1.58 5.71
CA TYR A 182 15.54 -2.97 5.53
C TYR A 182 14.50 -3.21 4.42
N LEU A 183 13.84 -2.15 3.96
CA LEU A 183 12.89 -2.22 2.84
C LEU A 183 13.57 -2.05 1.48
N TYR A 184 14.84 -1.65 1.43
CA TYR A 184 15.61 -1.61 0.18
C TYR A 184 15.83 -3.03 -0.36
N THR A 185 15.34 -3.28 -1.57
CA THR A 185 15.54 -4.58 -2.25
C THR A 185 16.25 -4.46 -3.59
N GLY A 186 16.62 -3.25 -4.02
CA GLY A 186 17.11 -3.02 -5.39
C GLY A 186 16.03 -3.19 -6.48
N GLN A 187 14.77 -3.40 -6.12
CA GLN A 187 13.64 -3.58 -7.06
C GLN A 187 12.61 -2.46 -6.92
N ASN A 188 11.85 -2.22 -7.99
CA ASN A 188 10.65 -1.38 -7.90
C ASN A 188 9.49 -2.21 -7.35
N TYR A 189 8.81 -1.76 -6.29
CA TYR A 189 7.62 -2.48 -5.78
C TYR A 189 6.54 -1.53 -5.24
N TRP A 190 5.29 -1.97 -5.36
CA TRP A 190 4.13 -1.15 -5.00
C TRP A 190 3.98 -0.92 -3.50
N THR A 191 3.47 0.27 -3.14
CA THR A 191 2.87 0.52 -1.83
C THR A 191 1.33 0.55 -1.97
N MET A 192 0.61 0.56 -0.85
CA MET A 192 -0.85 0.70 -0.83
C MET A 192 -1.31 2.17 -1.02
N SER A 193 -0.40 3.14 -0.88
CA SER A 193 -0.78 4.55 -0.72
C SER A 193 -1.03 5.22 -2.08
N PRO A 194 -2.19 5.89 -2.28
CA PRO A 194 -2.48 6.66 -3.47
C PRO A 194 -1.62 7.92 -3.52
N TYR A 195 -1.42 8.42 -4.73
CA TYR A 195 -0.70 9.66 -4.97
C TYR A 195 -1.66 10.70 -5.56
N TYR A 196 -2.13 10.50 -6.79
CA TYR A 196 -3.03 11.44 -7.48
C TYR A 196 -3.93 10.79 -8.52
N VAL A 197 -4.86 11.60 -9.04
CA VAL A 197 -5.25 11.62 -10.45
C VAL A 197 -4.84 12.98 -11.05
N ASN A 198 -4.06 13.00 -12.13
CA ASN A 198 -3.57 14.25 -12.74
C ASN A 198 -4.50 14.79 -13.85
N SER A 199 -4.11 15.88 -14.51
CA SER A 199 -4.89 16.53 -15.60
C SER A 199 -5.16 15.67 -16.82
N ASN A 200 -4.36 14.63 -17.05
CA ASN A 200 -4.59 13.65 -18.12
C ASN A 200 -5.50 12.49 -17.66
N GLY A 201 -6.04 12.56 -16.44
CA GLY A 201 -6.79 11.49 -15.82
C GLY A 201 -5.93 10.33 -15.35
N ASN A 202 -4.59 10.47 -15.28
CA ASN A 202 -3.72 9.36 -14.89
C ASN A 202 -3.77 9.14 -13.38
N ALA A 203 -4.24 7.98 -12.94
CA ALA A 203 -4.16 7.49 -11.57
C ALA A 203 -2.74 7.00 -11.26
N GLY A 204 -2.20 7.50 -10.15
CA GLY A 204 -0.88 7.14 -9.65
C GLY A 204 -0.93 6.71 -8.19
N VAL A 205 -0.10 5.73 -7.84
CA VAL A 205 0.14 5.27 -6.47
C VAL A 205 1.63 5.34 -6.17
N PHE A 206 1.97 5.43 -4.88
CA PHE A 206 3.36 5.41 -4.45
C PHE A 206 3.96 4.01 -4.65
N TYR A 207 5.24 3.97 -4.99
CA TYR A 207 6.04 2.76 -5.04
C TYR A 207 7.42 3.05 -4.45
N VAL A 208 8.12 2.00 -4.03
CA VAL A 208 9.54 2.09 -3.68
C VAL A 208 10.34 1.88 -4.95
N HIS A 209 11.15 2.86 -5.30
CA HIS A 209 12.06 2.79 -6.44
C HIS A 209 13.23 1.86 -6.14
N SER A 210 13.82 1.26 -7.17
CA SER A 210 14.99 0.39 -7.09
C SER A 210 16.20 1.01 -6.37
N GLY A 211 16.27 2.34 -6.24
CA GLY A 211 17.24 3.05 -5.42
C GLY A 211 16.86 3.23 -3.94
N GLY A 212 15.75 2.63 -3.48
CA GLY A 212 15.25 2.70 -2.11
C GLY A 212 14.55 4.00 -1.71
N GLY A 213 14.34 4.91 -2.67
CA GLY A 213 13.54 6.12 -2.46
C GLY A 213 12.04 5.86 -2.70
N LEU A 214 11.20 6.72 -2.15
CA LEU A 214 9.78 6.78 -2.57
C LEU A 214 9.65 7.52 -3.89
N ASN A 215 8.80 7.00 -4.75
CA ASN A 215 8.42 7.64 -6.00
C ASN A 215 6.96 7.29 -6.34
N LEU A 216 6.46 7.78 -7.47
CA LEU A 216 5.10 7.52 -7.95
C LEU A 216 5.15 6.78 -9.28
N ASN A 217 4.21 5.89 -9.51
CA ASN A 217 4.04 5.28 -10.82
C ASN A 217 2.56 5.15 -11.19
N ARG A 218 2.28 5.10 -12.50
CA ARG A 218 0.91 4.93 -13.00
C ARG A 218 0.44 3.51 -12.72
N VAL A 219 -0.81 3.35 -12.31
CA VAL A 219 -1.34 2.10 -11.75
C VAL A 219 -1.37 0.92 -12.73
N ASP A 220 -1.35 1.18 -14.04
CA ASP A 220 -1.32 0.20 -15.14
C ASP A 220 0.10 -0.20 -15.58
N LEU A 221 1.14 0.35 -14.96
CA LEU A 221 2.52 -0.07 -15.18
C LEU A 221 2.88 -1.22 -14.23
N THR A 222 3.95 -1.95 -14.53
CA THR A 222 4.33 -3.16 -13.78
C THR A 222 5.40 -2.83 -12.74
N ASN A 223 5.16 -3.22 -11.49
CA ASN A 223 6.16 -3.23 -10.41
C ASN A 223 6.04 -4.53 -9.60
N GLY A 224 7.02 -4.80 -8.73
CA GLY A 224 7.02 -5.91 -7.79
C GLY A 224 5.87 -5.86 -6.79
N VAL A 225 5.43 -7.05 -6.36
CA VAL A 225 4.39 -7.23 -5.34
C VAL A 225 5.02 -7.85 -4.09
N ARG A 226 4.85 -7.19 -2.94
CA ARG A 226 5.36 -7.65 -1.65
C ARG A 226 4.23 -7.73 -0.62
N PRO A 227 3.69 -8.93 -0.36
CA PRO A 227 2.64 -9.12 0.63
C PRO A 227 3.04 -8.60 2.01
N VAL A 228 2.09 -8.00 2.71
CA VAL A 228 2.19 -7.68 4.13
C VAL A 228 1.05 -8.37 4.87
N ILE A 229 1.38 -9.08 5.95
CA ILE A 229 0.43 -9.67 6.89
C ILE A 229 0.65 -9.08 8.29
N ASN A 230 -0.42 -9.01 9.07
CA ASN A 230 -0.34 -8.68 10.49
C ASN A 230 -0.37 -9.96 11.30
N ILE A 231 0.63 -10.19 12.17
CA ILE A 231 0.68 -11.37 13.03
C ILE A 231 -0.34 -11.22 14.17
N ALA A 232 -0.98 -12.31 14.58
CA ALA A 232 -1.85 -12.31 15.75
C ALA A 232 -1.04 -11.98 17.03
N ASN A 233 -1.68 -11.31 18.00
CA ASN A 233 -0.99 -10.72 19.15
C ASN A 233 -0.56 -11.72 20.22
N ASP A 234 -1.10 -12.94 20.16
CA ASP A 234 -0.86 -14.06 21.08
C ASP A 234 0.04 -15.13 20.46
N VAL A 235 0.62 -14.85 19.30
CA VAL A 235 1.59 -15.73 18.65
C VAL A 235 2.93 -15.62 19.37
N GLU A 236 3.50 -16.76 19.71
CA GLU A 236 4.86 -16.85 20.23
C GLU A 236 5.87 -16.62 19.10
N ILE A 237 6.87 -15.78 19.39
CA ILE A 237 7.94 -15.42 18.46
C ILE A 237 9.28 -15.70 19.15
N THR A 238 10.15 -16.42 18.46
CA THR A 238 11.54 -16.65 18.85
C THR A 238 12.50 -15.90 17.92
N GLY A 239 13.79 -15.91 18.27
CA GLY A 239 14.83 -15.14 17.58
C GLY A 239 14.91 -13.67 18.01
N SER A 240 16.02 -13.01 17.67
CA SER A 240 16.33 -11.62 18.03
C SER A 240 15.88 -10.60 16.98
N GLY A 241 15.53 -11.05 15.78
CA GLY A 241 15.16 -10.18 14.65
C GLY A 241 16.36 -9.61 13.89
N THR A 242 17.56 -10.17 14.10
CA THR A 242 18.76 -9.84 13.32
C THR A 242 18.80 -10.66 12.03
N SER A 243 19.70 -10.33 11.10
CA SER A 243 19.85 -11.11 9.85
C SER A 243 20.26 -12.56 10.10
N ASP A 244 21.03 -12.79 11.15
CA ASP A 244 21.62 -14.10 11.47
C ASP A 244 20.72 -14.90 12.44
N ASP A 245 19.76 -14.22 13.06
CA ASP A 245 18.78 -14.78 13.99
C ASP A 245 17.43 -14.05 13.82
N PRO A 246 16.72 -14.33 12.70
CA PRO A 246 15.48 -13.66 12.34
C PRO A 246 14.34 -14.08 13.28
N TYR A 247 13.27 -13.27 13.32
CA TYR A 247 12.07 -13.65 14.05
C TYR A 247 11.40 -14.87 13.42
N ILE A 248 11.14 -15.89 14.24
CA ILE A 248 10.45 -17.12 13.85
C ILE A 248 9.10 -17.15 14.56
N VAL A 249 8.04 -17.48 13.82
CA VAL A 249 6.71 -17.69 14.39
C VAL A 249 6.59 -19.17 14.76
N GLU A 250 6.45 -19.47 16.04
CA GLU A 250 6.38 -20.85 16.53
C GLU A 250 5.17 -21.59 15.94
N GLY A 251 5.42 -22.79 15.41
CA GLY A 251 4.44 -23.62 14.72
C GLY A 251 4.11 -23.13 13.31
N ALA A 252 4.92 -22.23 12.75
CA ALA A 252 4.91 -21.85 11.33
C ALA A 252 6.26 -22.12 10.66
N GLU A 253 6.97 -23.16 11.13
CA GLU A 253 8.18 -23.68 10.48
C GLU A 253 7.89 -24.52 9.22
#